data_AF-A0A0L1L6S8-F1
#
_entry.id   AF-A0A0L1L6S8-F1
#
_cell.length_a   1.000
_cell.length_b   1.000
_cell.length_c   1.000
_cell.angle_alpha   90.00
_cell.angle_beta   90.00
_cell.angle_gamma   90.00
#
_symmetry.space_group_name_H-M   'P 1'
#
loop_
_entity.id
_entity.type
_entity.pdbx_description
1 polymer ?
#
loop_
_entity_poly.entity_id
_entity_poly.type
_entity_poly.pdbx_seq_one_letter_code
_entity_poly.pdbx_strand_id
1 'polypeptide(L)'
;KIYNPKGQNYLSVDRDLVLAYKESAQGQLIHPGINEAGAVAAFTAAGTAYATHGVPLIPVYVFYSMFGFQRTGDAFWAAADQMTRGFIIGATAGRTTLTGEGLQHADGHSPILAATNPAVVTYDPAYGYEMGHIIRDGIERMYGPDS
;
A
#
# COMPACT_ATOMS: atom_id res chain seq x y z
N LYS A 1 -3.95 0.63 15.60
CA LYS A 1 -5.42 0.52 15.64
C LYS A 1 -5.98 0.93 14.29
N ILE A 2 -7.10 0.33 13.88
CA ILE A 2 -7.83 0.72 12.67
C ILE A 2 -8.54 2.04 12.94
N TYR A 3 -8.46 2.97 11.99
CA TYR A 3 -9.18 4.22 12.05
C TYR A 3 -10.67 3.96 11.86
N ASN A 4 -11.46 4.30 12.88
CA ASN A 4 -12.91 4.39 12.78
C ASN A 4 -13.37 5.62 13.57
N PRO A 5 -13.91 6.67 12.92
CA PRO A 5 -14.35 7.89 13.61
C PRO A 5 -15.48 7.64 14.61
N LYS A 6 -16.25 6.56 14.45
CA LYS A 6 -17.32 6.17 15.37
C LYS A 6 -16.84 5.26 16.51
N GLY A 7 -15.57 4.86 16.50
CA GLY A 7 -15.03 3.84 17.41
C GLY A 7 -15.62 2.45 17.17
N GLN A 8 -15.16 1.49 17.96
CA GLN A 8 -15.61 0.10 17.88
C GLN A 8 -16.90 -0.09 18.69
N ASN A 9 -18.03 -0.19 17.99
CA ASN A 9 -19.37 -0.31 18.61
C ASN A 9 -19.94 -1.73 18.56
N TYR A 10 -19.08 -2.73 18.43
CA TYR A 10 -19.48 -4.14 18.32
C TYR A 10 -18.42 -5.04 18.98
N LEU A 11 -18.83 -6.26 19.32
CA LEU A 11 -17.93 -7.30 19.82
C LEU A 11 -17.17 -7.92 18.64
N SER A 12 -15.84 -7.79 18.62
CA SER A 12 -15.07 -8.37 17.53
C SER A 12 -15.08 -9.90 17.59
N VAL A 13 -15.04 -10.50 16.42
CA VAL A 13 -15.05 -11.97 16.25
C VAL A 13 -13.75 -12.62 16.76
N ASP A 14 -12.68 -11.84 16.82
CA ASP A 14 -11.33 -12.25 17.20
C ASP A 14 -10.96 -11.82 18.63
N ARG A 15 -11.93 -11.35 19.42
CA ARG A 15 -11.71 -10.79 20.77
C ARG A 15 -10.95 -11.69 21.74
N ASP A 16 -11.04 -13.01 21.54
CA ASP A 16 -10.39 -14.02 22.37
C ASP A 16 -8.98 -14.37 21.86
N LEU A 17 -8.55 -13.79 20.73
CA LEU A 17 -7.21 -13.94 20.18
C LEU A 17 -6.26 -12.88 20.76
N VAL A 18 -5.00 -13.26 20.94
CA VAL A 18 -3.93 -12.37 21.47
C VAL A 18 -3.73 -11.11 20.62
N LEU A 19 -4.06 -11.18 19.32
CA LEU A 19 -3.93 -10.09 18.35
C LEU A 19 -5.29 -9.57 17.85
N ALA A 20 -6.28 -9.49 18.75
CA ALA A 20 -7.59 -8.93 18.41
C ALA A 20 -7.47 -7.50 17.86
N TYR A 21 -8.12 -7.23 16.71
CA TYR A 21 -8.10 -5.88 16.16
C TYR A 21 -8.90 -4.91 17.02
N LYS A 22 -8.48 -3.64 16.99
CA LYS A 22 -9.17 -2.54 17.70
C LYS A 22 -9.38 -1.37 16.78
N GLU A 23 -10.56 -0.78 16.84
CA GLU A 23 -10.91 0.43 16.10
C GLU A 23 -10.94 1.66 17.02
N SER A 24 -10.56 2.82 16.49
CA SER A 24 -10.50 4.08 17.25
C SER A 24 -10.49 5.27 16.30
N ALA A 25 -11.05 6.39 16.74
CA ALA A 25 -10.95 7.66 16.02
C ALA A 25 -9.51 8.17 15.90
N GLN A 26 -8.58 7.68 16.73
CA GLN A 26 -7.15 7.94 16.67
C GLN A 26 -6.38 6.76 16.04
N GLY A 27 -7.07 5.84 15.38
CA GLY A 27 -6.42 4.79 14.61
C GLY A 27 -5.61 5.37 13.45
N GLN A 28 -4.52 4.69 13.09
CA GLN A 28 -3.61 5.11 12.02
C GLN A 28 -3.70 4.19 10.80
N LEU A 29 -4.34 3.03 10.94
CA LEU A 29 -4.53 2.09 9.83
C LEU A 29 -5.85 2.41 9.12
N ILE A 30 -5.79 2.73 7.84
CA ILE A 30 -6.98 2.85 6.99
C ILE A 30 -7.33 1.47 6.46
N HIS A 31 -8.55 1.01 6.73
CA HIS A 31 -9.05 -0.28 6.26
C HIS A 31 -10.32 -0.07 5.42
N PRO A 32 -10.19 0.12 4.09
CA PRO A 32 -11.33 0.46 3.22
C PRO A 32 -12.25 -0.73 2.90
N GLY A 33 -11.93 -1.93 3.39
CA GLY A 33 -12.61 -3.17 3.02
C GLY A 33 -12.10 -3.72 1.69
N ILE A 34 -12.92 -4.49 0.99
CA ILE A 34 -12.60 -5.06 -0.34
C ILE A 34 -12.81 -3.96 -1.39
N ASN A 35 -11.87 -3.02 -1.43
CA ASN A 35 -11.95 -1.84 -2.28
C ASN A 35 -10.55 -1.31 -2.62
N GLU A 36 -9.88 -1.96 -3.58
CA GLU A 36 -8.51 -1.58 -3.98
C GLU A 36 -8.48 -0.16 -4.56
N ALA A 37 -9.49 0.24 -5.33
CA ALA A 37 -9.56 1.59 -5.88
C ALA A 37 -9.69 2.66 -4.78
N GLY A 38 -10.52 2.40 -3.76
CA GLY A 38 -10.62 3.26 -2.58
C GLY A 38 -9.35 3.31 -1.75
N ALA A 39 -8.62 2.18 -1.67
CA ALA A 39 -7.32 2.14 -1.03
C ALA A 39 -6.26 2.97 -1.77
N VAL A 40 -6.23 2.91 -3.11
CA VAL A 40 -5.36 3.78 -3.94
C VAL A 40 -5.75 5.24 -3.78
N ALA A 41 -7.04 5.58 -3.75
CA ALA A 41 -7.48 6.95 -3.51
C ALA A 41 -7.00 7.49 -2.14
N ALA A 42 -7.08 6.67 -1.08
CA ALA A 42 -6.54 7.03 0.23
C ALA A 42 -5.01 7.15 0.22
N PHE A 43 -4.32 6.26 -0.50
CA PHE A 43 -2.88 6.31 -0.70
C PHE A 43 -2.45 7.60 -1.40
N THR A 44 -3.11 7.97 -2.50
CA THR A 44 -2.88 9.22 -3.24
C THR A 44 -3.08 10.42 -2.34
N ALA A 45 -4.22 10.52 -1.64
CA ALA A 45 -4.51 11.65 -0.75
C ALA A 45 -3.46 11.83 0.34
N ALA A 46 -3.01 10.73 0.96
CA ALA A 46 -1.95 10.78 1.96
C ALA A 46 -0.58 11.12 1.33
N GLY A 47 -0.25 10.53 0.18
CA GLY A 47 1.04 10.70 -0.47
C GLY A 47 1.23 12.07 -1.13
N THR A 48 0.16 12.82 -1.34
CA THR A 48 0.20 14.22 -1.79
C THR A 48 0.02 15.23 -0.65
N ALA A 49 -0.17 14.78 0.60
CA ALA A 49 -0.45 15.67 1.73
C ALA A 49 0.65 16.71 1.99
N TYR A 50 1.90 16.39 1.59
CA TYR A 50 3.02 17.32 1.64
C TYR A 50 2.74 18.61 0.84
N ALA A 51 2.05 18.50 -0.31
CA ALA A 51 1.72 19.62 -1.18
C ALA A 51 0.33 20.19 -0.87
N THR A 52 -0.67 19.33 -0.66
CA THR A 52 -2.07 19.78 -0.48
C THR A 52 -2.33 20.39 0.90
N HIS A 53 -1.60 19.97 1.92
CA HIS A 53 -1.81 20.39 3.31
C HIS A 53 -0.55 20.94 3.98
N GLY A 54 0.61 20.90 3.32
CA GLY A 54 1.89 21.30 3.93
C GLY A 54 2.35 20.36 5.04
N VAL A 55 1.80 19.14 5.11
CA VAL A 55 2.12 18.15 6.14
C VAL A 55 2.54 16.86 5.44
N PRO A 56 3.82 16.47 5.49
CA PRO A 56 4.28 15.25 4.86
C PRO A 56 3.72 14.03 5.61
N LEU A 57 3.06 13.15 4.87
CA LEU A 57 2.68 11.82 5.33
C LEU A 57 3.39 10.79 4.44
N ILE A 58 3.75 9.65 5.04
CA ILE A 58 4.40 8.53 4.36
C ILE A 58 3.41 7.37 4.32
N PRO A 59 2.57 7.26 3.28
CA PRO A 59 1.63 6.16 3.19
C PRO A 59 2.33 4.85 2.78
N VAL A 60 1.88 3.76 3.38
CA VAL A 60 2.26 2.39 3.00
C VAL A 60 0.98 1.61 2.72
N TYR A 61 0.79 1.20 1.46
CA TYR A 61 -0.37 0.44 1.02
C TYR A 61 0.02 -1.00 0.70
N VAL A 62 -0.53 -1.96 1.45
CA VAL A 62 -0.26 -3.39 1.31
C VAL A 62 -1.50 -4.10 0.78
N PHE A 63 -1.34 -4.91 -0.27
CA PHE A 63 -2.44 -5.61 -0.94
C PHE A 63 -1.93 -6.87 -1.64
N TYR A 64 -2.83 -7.77 -2.06
CA TYR A 64 -2.45 -8.88 -2.96
C TYR A 64 -1.93 -8.31 -4.28
N SER A 65 -0.65 -8.52 -4.59
CA SER A 65 0.05 -7.97 -5.77
C SER A 65 -0.76 -7.98 -7.07
N MET A 66 -1.48 -9.08 -7.33
CA MET A 66 -2.38 -9.24 -8.48
C MET A 66 -3.43 -8.13 -8.63
N PHE A 67 -3.90 -7.55 -7.53
CA PHE A 67 -4.92 -6.49 -7.52
C PHE A 67 -4.32 -5.08 -7.35
N GLY A 68 -3.03 -4.93 -7.62
CA GLY A 68 -2.39 -3.63 -7.82
C GLY A 68 -2.60 -3.13 -9.23
N PHE A 69 -1.51 -2.99 -10.00
CA PHE A 69 -1.53 -2.42 -11.35
C PHE A 69 -2.53 -3.06 -12.31
N GLN A 70 -2.79 -4.38 -12.22
CA GLN A 70 -3.78 -5.02 -13.07
C GLN A 70 -5.22 -4.53 -12.76
N ARG A 71 -5.53 -4.23 -11.50
CA ARG A 71 -6.88 -3.83 -11.07
C ARG A 71 -7.08 -2.32 -11.02
N THR A 72 -6.05 -1.57 -10.62
CA THR A 72 -6.09 -0.14 -10.34
C THR A 72 -5.02 0.65 -11.09
N GLY A 73 -4.50 0.15 -12.20
CA GLY A 73 -3.42 0.77 -12.96
C GLY A 73 -3.67 2.23 -13.36
N ASP A 74 -4.88 2.57 -13.79
CA ASP A 74 -5.25 3.95 -14.15
C ASP A 74 -5.23 4.89 -12.92
N ALA A 75 -5.64 4.39 -11.75
CA ALA A 75 -5.55 5.15 -10.51
C ALA A 75 -4.09 5.37 -10.07
N PHE A 76 -3.19 4.40 -10.30
CA PHE A 76 -1.76 4.59 -10.07
C PHE A 76 -1.12 5.53 -11.10
N TRP A 77 -1.62 5.56 -12.33
CA TRP A 77 -1.22 6.56 -13.31
C TRP A 77 -1.61 7.98 -12.87
N ALA A 78 -2.86 8.15 -12.44
CA ALA A 78 -3.32 9.42 -11.87
C ALA A 78 -2.53 9.82 -10.61
N ALA A 79 -2.19 8.87 -9.74
CA ALA A 79 -1.35 9.12 -8.57
C ALA A 79 0.05 9.63 -8.96
N ALA A 80 0.65 9.07 -10.01
CA ALA A 80 1.92 9.53 -10.56
C ALA A 80 1.83 10.97 -11.09
N ASP A 81 0.78 11.28 -11.87
CA ASP A 81 0.53 12.64 -12.38
C ASP A 81 0.32 13.65 -11.24
N GLN A 82 -0.31 13.23 -10.14
CA GLN A 82 -0.46 14.03 -8.92
C GLN A 82 0.81 14.14 -8.06
N MET A 83 1.94 13.58 -8.51
CA MET A 83 3.22 13.58 -7.78
C MET A 83 3.13 12.90 -6.41
N THR A 84 2.33 11.83 -6.32
CA THR A 84 2.16 11.05 -5.07
C THR A 84 3.48 10.43 -4.63
N ARG A 85 3.82 10.60 -3.36
CA ARG A 85 4.98 9.97 -2.71
C ARG A 85 4.52 8.91 -1.71
N GLY A 86 5.15 7.74 -1.71
CA GLY A 86 4.78 6.67 -0.78
C GLY A 86 5.22 5.28 -1.24
N PHE A 87 4.81 4.26 -0.47
CA PHE A 87 5.17 2.87 -0.72
C PHE A 87 3.93 2.02 -1.00
N ILE A 88 3.99 1.25 -2.08
CA ILE A 88 3.05 0.17 -2.36
C ILE A 88 3.76 -1.16 -2.19
N ILE A 89 3.11 -2.11 -1.52
CA ILE A 89 3.64 -3.45 -1.24
C ILE A 89 2.67 -4.46 -1.83
N GLY A 90 3.03 -4.99 -3.01
CA GLY A 90 2.37 -6.14 -3.61
C GLY A 90 2.70 -7.41 -2.83
N ALA A 91 1.93 -7.71 -1.79
CA ALA A 91 2.09 -8.90 -0.98
C ALA A 91 1.67 -10.17 -1.74
N THR A 92 2.09 -11.32 -1.22
CA THR A 92 1.78 -12.65 -1.79
C THR A 92 2.12 -12.78 -3.29
N ALA A 93 3.13 -12.04 -3.75
CA ALA A 93 3.58 -12.02 -5.13
C ALA A 93 4.37 -13.29 -5.49
N GLY A 94 4.48 -13.54 -6.79
CA GLY A 94 5.16 -14.69 -7.37
C GLY A 94 4.17 -15.77 -7.79
N ARG A 95 4.20 -16.11 -9.09
CA ARG A 95 3.27 -17.05 -9.72
C ARG A 95 3.22 -18.40 -9.00
N THR A 96 4.35 -18.82 -8.45
CA THR A 96 4.53 -20.11 -7.78
C THR A 96 4.57 -20.01 -6.25
N THR A 97 4.59 -18.79 -5.69
CA THR A 97 4.66 -18.59 -4.24
C THR A 97 3.28 -18.80 -3.59
N LEU A 98 2.22 -18.33 -4.27
CA LEU A 98 0.83 -18.40 -3.80
C LEU A 98 0.02 -19.42 -4.62
N THR A 99 0.47 -20.67 -4.71
CA THR A 99 -0.15 -21.68 -5.59
C THR A 99 -1.57 -22.10 -5.18
N GLY A 100 -1.92 -21.99 -3.90
CA GLY A 100 -3.22 -22.43 -3.37
C GLY A 100 -4.41 -21.57 -3.78
N GLU A 101 -4.18 -20.28 -4.09
CA GLU A 101 -5.23 -19.32 -4.44
C GLU A 101 -5.63 -19.37 -5.93
N GLY A 102 -4.82 -20.03 -6.77
CA GLY A 102 -5.15 -20.30 -8.17
C GLY A 102 -5.03 -19.11 -9.13
N LEU A 103 -5.69 -19.25 -10.28
CA LEU A 103 -5.44 -18.45 -11.49
C LEU A 103 -5.59 -16.94 -11.30
N GLN A 104 -6.58 -16.50 -10.52
CA GLN A 104 -6.89 -15.07 -10.32
C GLN A 104 -6.03 -14.39 -9.26
N HIS A 105 -5.12 -15.11 -8.60
CA HIS A 105 -4.29 -14.58 -7.51
C HIS A 105 -2.79 -14.77 -7.72
N ALA A 106 -2.40 -15.86 -8.39
CA ALA A 106 -1.00 -16.21 -8.63
C ALA A 106 -0.33 -15.17 -9.53
N ASP A 107 0.28 -14.12 -8.97
CA ASP A 107 0.85 -13.02 -9.75
C ASP A 107 2.28 -13.30 -10.24
N GLY A 108 2.48 -13.26 -11.55
CA GLY A 108 3.81 -13.30 -12.17
C GLY A 108 4.01 -12.22 -13.23
N HIS A 109 3.33 -11.08 -13.12
CA HIS A 109 3.39 -10.03 -14.14
C HIS A 109 3.18 -8.60 -13.62
N SER A 110 2.85 -8.37 -12.34
CA SER A 110 2.71 -7.00 -11.82
C SER A 110 3.95 -6.11 -11.99
N PRO A 111 5.22 -6.58 -11.92
CA PRO A 111 6.37 -5.72 -12.23
C PRO A 111 6.39 -5.23 -13.69
N ILE A 112 5.90 -6.04 -14.63
CA ILE A 112 5.82 -5.66 -16.05
C ILE A 112 4.78 -4.56 -16.24
N LEU A 113 3.62 -4.68 -15.58
CA LEU A 113 2.60 -3.63 -15.60
C LEU A 113 3.07 -2.36 -14.89
N ALA A 114 3.77 -2.49 -13.77
CA ALA A 114 4.32 -1.36 -13.04
C ALA A 114 5.38 -0.60 -13.85
N ALA A 115 6.20 -1.31 -14.62
CA ALA A 115 7.27 -0.74 -15.44
C ALA A 115 6.78 0.21 -16.54
N THR A 116 5.48 0.20 -16.89
CA THR A 116 4.93 1.17 -17.83
C THR A 116 4.70 2.54 -17.21
N ASN A 117 4.69 2.66 -15.86
CA ASN A 117 4.49 3.92 -15.15
C ASN A 117 5.85 4.56 -14.77
N PRO A 118 6.20 5.75 -15.31
CA PRO A 118 7.53 6.33 -15.15
C PRO A 118 7.84 6.83 -13.73
N ALA A 119 6.82 7.06 -12.89
CA ALA A 119 7.03 7.49 -11.50
C ALA A 119 7.29 6.31 -10.54
N VAL A 120 7.07 5.07 -11.00
CA VAL A 120 7.18 3.89 -10.16
C VAL A 120 8.58 3.31 -10.23
N VAL A 121 9.21 3.16 -9.07
CA VAL A 121 10.47 2.43 -8.92
C VAL A 121 10.15 1.06 -8.33
N THR A 122 10.36 0.02 -9.12
CA THR A 122 9.98 -1.36 -8.75
C THR A 122 11.18 -2.15 -8.24
N TYR A 123 10.98 -2.90 -7.16
CA TYR A 123 11.92 -3.87 -6.62
C TYR A 123 11.22 -5.21 -6.37
N ASP A 124 11.96 -6.31 -6.48
CA ASP A 124 11.52 -7.67 -6.11
C ASP A 124 12.58 -8.31 -5.19
N PRO A 125 12.67 -7.88 -3.92
CA PRO A 125 13.71 -8.33 -3.00
C PRO A 125 13.48 -9.77 -2.56
N ALA A 126 14.57 -10.54 -2.49
CA ALA A 126 14.56 -11.92 -2.02
C ALA A 126 14.83 -12.04 -0.52
N TYR A 127 15.57 -11.09 0.07
CA TYR A 127 16.02 -11.16 1.45
C TYR A 127 15.53 -9.98 2.30
N GLY A 128 15.30 -10.24 3.58
CA GLY A 128 14.81 -9.21 4.51
C GLY A 128 15.75 -8.02 4.70
N TYR A 129 17.07 -8.19 4.54
CA TYR A 129 18.02 -7.07 4.64
C TYR A 129 17.90 -6.09 3.47
N GLU A 130 17.49 -6.56 2.29
CA GLU A 130 17.30 -5.73 1.10
C GLU A 130 16.16 -4.74 1.34
N MET A 131 15.08 -5.18 1.98
CA MET A 131 13.95 -4.32 2.37
C MET A 131 14.40 -3.12 3.20
N GLY A 132 15.30 -3.33 4.18
CA GLY A 132 15.81 -2.25 5.01
C GLY A 132 16.56 -1.17 4.20
N HIS A 133 17.33 -1.59 3.19
CA HIS A 133 18.03 -0.67 2.30
C HIS A 133 17.08 0.05 1.34
N ILE A 134 16.15 -0.69 0.72
CA ILE A 134 15.19 -0.16 -0.25
C ILE A 134 14.25 0.87 0.40
N ILE A 135 13.69 0.55 1.56
CA ILE A 135 12.77 1.47 2.25
C ILE A 135 13.50 2.74 2.70
N ARG A 136 14.73 2.61 3.22
CA ARG A 136 15.54 3.76 3.62
C ARG A 136 15.86 4.68 2.43
N ASP A 137 16.31 4.11 1.30
CA ASP A 137 16.58 4.87 0.07
C ASP A 137 15.31 5.58 -0.43
N GLY A 138 14.17 4.88 -0.44
CA GLY A 138 12.89 5.46 -0.84
C GLY A 138 12.46 6.64 0.04
N ILE A 139 12.63 6.55 1.36
CA ILE A 139 12.31 7.65 2.28
C ILE A 139 13.20 8.85 1.98
N GLU A 140 14.51 8.65 1.84
CA GLU A 140 15.46 9.73 1.55
C GLU A 140 15.12 10.44 0.24
N ARG A 141 14.85 9.68 -0.83
CA ARG A 141 14.54 10.25 -2.15
C ARG A 141 13.21 11.01 -2.19
N MET A 142 12.21 10.56 -1.43
CA MET A 142 10.87 11.14 -1.45
C MET A 142 10.66 12.22 -0.39
N TYR A 143 11.38 12.17 0.74
CA TYR A 143 11.12 13.04 1.90
C TYR A 143 12.40 13.58 2.56
N GLY A 144 13.57 13.33 1.97
CA GLY A 144 14.84 13.86 2.45
C GLY A 144 14.99 15.37 2.22
N PRO A 145 16.10 15.97 2.68
CA PRO A 145 16.34 17.41 2.59
C PRO A 145 16.33 17.99 1.17
N ASP A 146 16.65 17.15 0.18
CA ASP A 146 16.73 17.53 -1.24
C ASP A 146 15.43 17.26 -2.04
N SER A 147 14.32 16.95 -1.35
CA SER A 147 13.04 16.52 -1.95
C SER A 147 11.96 17.59 -2.11
#